data_AF-A0AA43IE31-F1
#
_entry.id   AF-A0AA43IE31-F1
#
_cell.length_a   1.000
_cell.length_b   1.000
_cell.length_c   1.000
_cell.angle_alpha   90.00
_cell.angle_beta   90.00
_cell.angle_gamma   90.00
#
_symmetry.space_group_name_H-M   'P 1'
#
loop_
_entity.id
_entity.type
_entity.pdbx_description
1 polymer ?
#
loop_
_entity_poly.entity_id
_entity_poly.type
_entity_poly.pdbx_seq_one_letter_code
_entity_poly.pdbx_strand_id
1 'polypeptide(L)'
;MFDRQRLISSLIALGYLSAMWRHKGWDGVIALIIPLIVALGLIWYAGTISRNSKLFSGWRGRITGPTPPAAVRALGWMLLLLPLAVIAIQWLRAA
;
A
#
# COMPACT_ATOMS: atom_id res chain seq x y z
N MET A 1 0.42 -21.94 2.99
CA MET A 1 1.70 -21.22 3.21
C MET A 1 1.35 -19.82 3.67
N PHE A 2 1.67 -19.45 4.92
CA PHE A 2 1.49 -18.07 5.37
C PHE A 2 2.45 -17.18 4.58
N ASP A 3 1.91 -16.42 3.64
CA ASP A 3 2.67 -15.44 2.87
C ASP A 3 3.16 -14.38 3.85
N ARG A 4 4.44 -14.44 4.24
CA ARG A 4 5.05 -13.55 5.24
C ARG A 4 4.79 -12.08 4.91
N GLN A 5 4.71 -11.75 3.62
CA GLN A 5 4.36 -10.41 3.13
C GLN A 5 2.93 -9.98 3.51
N ARG A 6 1.95 -10.88 3.42
CA ARG A 6 0.56 -10.59 3.81
C ARG A 6 0.49 -10.29 5.30
N LEU A 7 1.10 -11.15 6.13
CA LEU A 7 1.19 -10.95 7.59
C LEU A 7 1.81 -9.62 7.98
N ILE A 8 2.97 -9.27 7.41
CA ILE A 8 3.65 -8.01 7.70
C ILE A 8 2.79 -6.81 7.26
N SER A 9 2.21 -6.86 6.06
CA SER A 9 1.36 -5.76 5.56
C SER A 9 0.10 -5.57 6.42
N SER A 10 -0.53 -6.66 6.89
CA SER A 10 -1.66 -6.59 7.82
C SER A 10 -1.26 -5.99 9.16
N LEU A 11 -0.12 -6.41 9.72
CA LEU A 11 0.40 -5.88 10.98
C LEU A 11 0.65 -4.37 10.89
N ILE A 12 1.24 -3.92 9.79
CA ILE A 12 1.47 -2.49 9.55
C ILE A 12 0.13 -1.74 9.42
N ALA A 13 -0.82 -2.28 8.65
CA ALA A 13 -2.15 -1.69 8.50
C ALA A 13 -2.92 -1.58 9.84
N LEU A 14 -2.84 -2.62 10.69
CA LEU A 14 -3.43 -2.61 12.04
C LEU A 14 -2.72 -1.61 12.95
N GLY A 15 -1.40 -1.49 12.85
CA GLY A 15 -0.62 -0.48 13.55
C GLY A 15 -1.08 0.94 13.19
N TYR A 16 -1.31 1.20 11.90
CA TYR A 16 -1.85 2.47 11.43
C TYR A 16 -3.24 2.78 11.97
N LEU A 17 -4.17 1.82 11.87
CA LEU A 17 -5.52 1.99 12.40
C LEU A 17 -5.49 2.28 13.91
N SER A 18 -4.65 1.55 14.65
CA SER A 18 -4.49 1.74 16.10
C SER A 18 -3.89 3.11 16.45
N ALA A 19 -2.89 3.56 15.71
CA ALA A 19 -2.28 4.88 15.90
C ALA A 19 -3.27 6.01 15.57
N MET A 20 -3.98 5.88 14.45
CA MET A 20 -4.94 6.89 13.98
C MET A 20 -6.16 6.97 14.89
N TRP A 21 -6.61 5.83 15.42
CA TRP A 21 -7.67 5.77 16.43
C TRP A 21 -7.29 6.56 17.68
N ARG A 22 -6.06 6.41 18.19
CA ARG A 22 -5.59 7.17 19.35
C ARG A 22 -5.50 8.68 19.10
N HIS A 23 -5.23 9.09 17.86
CA HIS A 23 -4.96 10.50 17.55
C HIS A 23 -6.20 11.29 17.10
N LYS A 24 -7.10 10.67 16.32
CA LYS A 24 -8.28 11.32 15.71
C LYS A 24 -9.58 10.55 15.89
N GLY A 25 -9.58 9.44 16.64
CA GLY A 25 -10.78 8.62 16.84
C GLY A 25 -11.28 7.99 15.53
N TRP A 26 -12.61 7.86 15.43
CA TRP A 26 -13.29 7.20 14.31
C TRP A 26 -13.09 7.92 12.96
N ASP A 27 -13.08 9.24 12.94
CA ASP A 27 -12.94 10.03 11.71
C ASP A 27 -11.59 9.77 11.03
N GLY A 28 -10.53 9.68 11.84
CA GLY A 28 -9.20 9.32 11.34
C GLY A 28 -9.13 7.91 10.80
N VAL A 29 -9.79 6.95 11.46
CA VAL A 29 -9.80 5.54 11.05
C VAL A 29 -10.54 5.34 9.74
N ILE A 30 -11.71 5.96 9.56
CA ILE A 30 -12.48 5.85 8.31
C ILE A 30 -11.70 6.46 7.14
N ALA A 31 -11.05 7.61 7.34
CA ALA A 31 -10.21 8.22 6.32
C ALA A 31 -9.02 7.34 5.89
N LEU A 32 -8.48 6.53 6.82
CA LEU A 32 -7.33 5.65 6.55
C LEU A 32 -7.71 4.27 6.01
N ILE A 33 -8.96 3.82 6.22
CA ILE A 33 -9.35 2.45 5.86
C ILE A 33 -9.33 2.22 4.35
N ILE A 34 -9.81 3.21 3.58
CA ILE A 34 -9.86 3.15 2.12
C ILE A 34 -8.46 3.01 1.51
N PRO A 35 -7.48 3.91 1.79
CA PRO A 35 -6.14 3.78 1.24
C PRO A 35 -5.43 2.51 1.71
N LEU A 36 -5.67 2.06 2.96
CA LEU A 36 -5.10 0.80 3.47
C LEU A 36 -5.64 -0.43 2.73
N ILE A 37 -6.95 -0.51 2.49
CA ILE A 37 -7.55 -1.63 1.75
C ILE A 37 -7.00 -1.69 0.32
N VAL A 38 -6.85 -0.54 -0.33
CA VAL A 38 -6.26 -0.47 -1.68
C VAL A 38 -4.81 -0.93 -1.67
N ALA A 39 -4.00 -0.47 -0.71
CA ALA A 39 -2.60 -0.88 -0.57
C ALA A 39 -2.47 -2.40 -0.31
N LEU A 40 -3.26 -2.94 0.61
CA LEU A 40 -3.29 -4.37 0.92
C LEU A 40 -3.73 -5.19 -0.29
N GLY A 41 -4.75 -4.73 -1.01
CA GLY A 41 -5.22 -5.36 -2.25
C GLY A 41 -4.12 -5.48 -3.29
N LEU A 42 -3.34 -4.41 -3.50
CA LEU A 42 -2.19 -4.41 -4.41
C LEU A 42 -1.09 -5.39 -3.97
N ILE A 43 -0.78 -5.47 -2.68
CA ILE A 43 0.26 -6.37 -2.15
C ILE A 43 -0.19 -7.84 -2.27
N TRP A 44 -1.44 -8.13 -1.89
CA TRP A 44 -1.93 -9.51 -1.76
C TRP A 44 -2.31 -10.13 -3.10
N TYR A 45 -2.87 -9.32 -4.01
CA TYR A 45 -3.34 -9.75 -5.33
C TYR A 45 -2.41 -9.32 -6.47
N ALA A 46 -1.18 -8.93 -6.16
CA ALA A 46 -0.19 -8.51 -7.15
C ALA A 46 -0.05 -9.48 -8.33
N GLY A 47 -0.06 -10.79 -8.09
CA GLY A 47 0.05 -11.81 -9.14
C GLY A 47 -1.20 -11.96 -10.02
N THR A 48 -2.39 -11.60 -9.49
CA THR A 48 -3.65 -11.60 -10.25
C THR A 48 -3.77 -10.31 -11.06
N ILE A 49 -3.43 -9.17 -10.45
CA ILE A 49 -3.44 -7.85 -11.11
C ILE A 49 -2.36 -7.81 -12.21
N SER A 50 -1.18 -8.36 -11.96
CA SER A 50 -0.09 -8.52 -12.94
C SER A 50 -0.53 -9.24 -14.22
N ARG A 51 -1.33 -10.32 -14.07
CA ARG A 51 -1.83 -11.11 -15.19
C ARG A 51 -2.90 -10.39 -16.02
N ASN A 52 -3.73 -9.59 -15.36
CA ASN A 52 -4.86 -8.92 -16.01
C ASN A 52 -4.55 -7.47 -16.44
N SER A 53 -3.47 -6.86 -15.95
CA SER A 53 -3.16 -5.44 -16.21
C SER A 53 -1.95 -5.27 -17.14
N LYS A 54 -2.18 -4.54 -18.24
CA LYS A 54 -1.12 -3.95 -19.09
C LYS A 54 -0.64 -2.58 -18.56
N LEU A 55 -1.02 -2.22 -17.34
CA LEU A 55 -0.91 -0.85 -16.79
C LEU A 55 0.50 -0.25 -16.85
N PHE A 56 1.54 -1.07 -16.65
CA PHE A 56 2.94 -0.61 -16.66
C PHE A 56 3.66 -0.91 -17.98
N SER A 57 2.97 -1.50 -18.97
CA SER A 57 3.58 -1.88 -20.26
C SER A 57 3.83 -0.69 -21.21
N GLY A 58 3.36 0.52 -20.87
CA GLY A 58 3.50 1.70 -21.70
C GLY A 58 4.64 2.65 -21.34
N TRP A 59 5.29 2.51 -20.18
CA TRP A 59 6.15 3.59 -19.65
C TRP A 59 7.64 3.50 -20.02
N ARG A 60 8.17 2.31 -20.38
CA ARG A 60 9.56 2.14 -20.88
C ARG A 60 9.68 0.93 -21.82
N GLY A 61 9.49 1.14 -23.12
CA GLY A 61 9.98 0.22 -24.15
C GLY A 61 9.17 -1.06 -24.39
N ARG A 62 9.26 -1.55 -25.64
CA ARG A 62 8.61 -2.72 -26.26
C ARG A 62 7.79 -3.64 -25.33
N ILE A 63 6.50 -3.71 -25.66
CA ILE A 63 5.51 -4.67 -25.16
C ILE A 63 6.03 -6.11 -25.38
N THR A 64 6.59 -6.72 -24.34
CA THR A 64 7.11 -8.10 -24.40
C THR A 64 6.55 -9.01 -23.30
N GLY A 65 5.71 -8.53 -22.37
CA GLY A 65 5.11 -9.41 -21.37
C GLY A 65 4.15 -8.76 -20.37
N PRO A 66 3.47 -9.56 -19.54
CA PRO A 66 2.58 -9.09 -18.46
C PRO A 66 3.35 -8.22 -17.44
N THR A 67 2.63 -7.30 -16.77
CA THR A 67 3.23 -6.42 -15.75
C THR A 67 3.88 -7.26 -14.64
N PRO A 68 5.15 -7.05 -14.25
CA PRO A 68 5.77 -7.87 -13.22
C PRO A 68 5.02 -7.75 -11.87
N PRO A 69 4.70 -8.86 -11.19
CA PRO A 69 4.03 -8.83 -9.88
C PRO A 69 4.79 -8.02 -8.83
N ALA A 70 6.12 -7.97 -8.94
CA ALA A 70 6.97 -7.15 -8.07
C ALA A 70 6.67 -5.65 -8.19
N ALA A 71 6.35 -5.15 -9.38
CA ALA A 71 6.01 -3.73 -9.59
C ALA A 71 4.65 -3.38 -8.94
N VAL A 72 3.66 -4.26 -9.08
CA VAL A 72 2.35 -4.08 -8.42
C VAL A 72 2.50 -4.10 -6.90
N ARG A 73 3.34 -5.00 -6.35
CA ARG A 73 3.68 -4.99 -4.93
C ARG A 73 4.39 -3.72 -4.51
N ALA A 74 5.35 -3.23 -5.29
CA ALA A 74 6.07 -2.00 -4.99
C ALA A 74 5.12 -0.80 -4.87
N LEU A 75 4.11 -0.70 -5.73
CA LEU A 75 3.06 0.33 -5.63
C LEU A 75 2.22 0.16 -4.38
N GLY A 76 1.81 -1.07 -4.06
CA GLY A 76 1.09 -1.36 -2.83
C GLY A 76 1.88 -0.93 -1.59
N TRP A 77 3.20 -1.19 -1.57
CA TRP A 77 4.10 -0.71 -0.53
C TRP A 77 4.26 0.82 -0.51
N MET A 78 4.37 1.47 -1.68
CA MET A 78 4.42 2.94 -1.75
C MET A 78 3.15 3.55 -1.18
N LEU A 79 1.97 3.04 -1.55
CA LEU A 79 0.68 3.48 -1.01
C LEU A 79 0.56 3.22 0.50
N LEU A 80 1.08 2.09 0.99
CA LEU A 80 1.11 1.75 2.40
C LEU A 80 2.04 2.69 3.21
N LEU A 81 3.15 3.13 2.61
CA LEU A 81 4.17 3.97 3.27
C LEU A 81 3.94 5.47 3.07
N LEU A 82 3.17 5.88 2.06
CA LEU A 82 2.83 7.27 1.80
C LEU A 82 2.23 7.99 3.03
N PRO A 83 1.24 7.44 3.75
CA PRO A 83 0.72 8.07 4.95
C PRO A 83 1.78 8.19 6.07
N LEU A 84 2.69 7.22 6.22
CA LEU A 84 3.84 7.31 7.13
C LEU A 84 4.73 8.50 6.76
N ALA A 85 5.04 8.67 5.46
CA ALA A 85 5.86 9.79 4.99
C ALA A 85 5.18 11.13 5.28
N VAL A 86 3.87 11.25 5.02
CA VAL A 86 3.10 12.46 5.32
C VAL A 86 3.10 12.77 6.82
N ILE A 87 2.84 11.77 7.67
CA ILE A 87 2.85 11.94 9.12
C ILE A 87 4.27 12.34 9.60
N ALA A 88 5.31 11.66 9.14
CA ALA A 88 6.69 11.96 9.51
C ALA A 88 7.11 13.38 9.09
N ILE A 89 6.73 13.82 7.89
CA ILE A 89 6.98 15.19 7.41
C ILE A 89 6.23 16.22 8.26
N GLN A 90 4.98 15.94 8.64
CA GLN A 90 4.23 16.85 9.52
C GLN A 90 4.87 16.97 10.90
N TRP A 91 5.34 15.86 11.48
CA TRP A 91 6.09 15.86 12.74
C TRP A 91 7.41 16.63 12.64
N LEU A 92 8.19 16.42 11.57
CA LEU A 92 9.43 17.16 11.31
C LEU A 92 9.22 18.67 11.15
N ARG A 93 8.04 19.09 10.67
CA ARG A 93 7.68 20.52 10.57
C ARG A 93 7.13 21.10 11.87
N ALA A 94 6.72 20.26 12.80
CA ALA A 94 6.15 20.66 14.08
C ALA A 94 7.19 20.68 15.22
N ALA A 95 8.37 20.10 15.00
CA ALA A 95 9.55 20.16 15.87
C ALA A 95 10.44 21.36 15.53
#